data_AF-A0A4U1CQH3-F1
#
_entry.id   AF-A0A4U1CQH3-F1
#
_cell.length_a   1.000
_cell.length_b   1.000
_cell.length_c   1.000
_cell.angle_alpha   90.00
_cell.angle_beta   90.00
_cell.angle_gamma   90.00
#
_symmetry.space_group_name_H-M   'P 1'
#
loop_
_entity.id
_entity.type
_entity.pdbx_description
1 polymer ?
#
loop_
_entity_poly.entity_id
_entity_poly.type
_entity_poly.pdbx_seq_one_letter_code
_entity_poly.pdbx_strand_id
1 'polypeptide(L)'
;MENLFKSIIGEQLSSVEFVQDYLQLHFDGNTLTFYSWPEVNLESINYKIGDIMYRDALCKIIASEVNNVVLLENTRLELFFTNDSSISLSLVRDQSNSSLAEFLYFVDVNEKWFVLD
;
A
#
# COMPACT_ATOMS: atom_id res chain seq x y z
N MET A 1 10.50 -9.09 10.46
CA MET A 1 9.67 -8.42 9.44
C MET A 1 8.66 -7.46 10.04
N GLU A 2 8.01 -7.76 11.18
CA GLU A 2 7.06 -6.88 11.88
C GLU A 2 7.52 -5.43 12.19
N ASN A 3 8.83 -5.19 12.30
CA ASN A 3 9.36 -3.85 12.57
C ASN A 3 9.54 -2.98 11.31
N LEU A 4 9.34 -3.52 10.11
CA LEU A 4 9.76 -2.86 8.89
C LEU A 4 8.92 -1.62 8.57
N PHE A 5 7.60 -1.76 8.65
CA PHE A 5 6.65 -0.70 8.33
C PHE A 5 6.36 0.22 9.51
N LYS A 6 7.05 0.04 10.65
CA LYS A 6 6.85 0.92 11.80
C LYS A 6 7.32 2.35 11.54
N SER A 7 8.24 2.55 10.59
CA SER A 7 8.74 3.89 10.24
C SER A 7 7.71 4.75 9.52
N ILE A 8 6.62 4.18 9.00
CA ILE A 8 5.53 4.95 8.39
C ILE A 8 4.33 5.13 9.33
N ILE A 9 4.32 4.49 10.51
CA ILE A 9 3.24 4.71 11.49
C ILE A 9 3.35 6.13 12.03
N GLY A 10 2.27 6.90 11.97
CA GLY A 10 2.21 8.31 12.31
C GLY A 10 2.59 9.25 11.15
N GLU A 11 3.09 8.72 10.03
CA GLU A 11 3.34 9.51 8.83
C GLU A 11 2.06 9.66 8.00
N GLN A 12 1.90 10.80 7.33
CA GLN A 12 0.78 11.01 6.41
C GLN A 12 1.04 10.41 5.03
N LEU A 13 -0.01 9.95 4.36
CA LEU A 13 0.07 9.69 2.92
C LEU A 13 0.17 11.02 2.18
N SER A 14 1.39 11.40 1.81
CA SER A 14 1.72 12.67 1.16
C SER A 14 1.30 12.74 -0.31
N SER A 15 1.45 11.63 -1.04
CA SER A 15 1.02 11.53 -2.43
C SER A 15 0.80 10.09 -2.88
N VAL A 16 0.02 9.96 -3.95
CA VAL A 16 -0.26 8.72 -4.65
C VAL A 16 0.16 8.89 -6.10
N GLU A 17 1.09 8.07 -6.57
CA GLU A 17 1.61 8.15 -7.93
C GLU A 17 1.27 6.88 -8.70
N PHE A 18 0.61 7.07 -9.85
CA PHE A 18 0.27 6.00 -10.76
C PHE A 18 1.27 5.97 -11.91
N VAL A 19 2.09 4.93 -11.99
CA VAL A 19 3.13 4.83 -13.00
C VAL A 19 2.92 3.58 -13.84
N GLN A 20 2.28 3.76 -15.00
CA GLN A 20 1.98 2.69 -15.96
C GLN A 20 1.37 1.43 -15.28
N ASP A 21 2.22 0.47 -14.93
CA ASP A 21 1.92 -0.84 -14.38
C ASP A 21 2.12 -0.98 -12.85
N TYR A 22 2.56 0.07 -12.15
CA TYR A 22 2.72 0.07 -10.70
C TYR A 22 2.15 1.32 -10.00
N LEU A 23 2.01 1.22 -8.69
CA LEU A 23 1.52 2.28 -7.80
C LEU A 23 2.58 2.64 -6.77
N GLN A 24 2.80 3.93 -6.50
CA GLN A 24 3.63 4.38 -5.39
C GLN A 24 2.82 5.18 -4.39
N LEU A 25 3.02 4.88 -3.11
CA LEU A 25 2.51 5.64 -1.97
C LEU A 25 3.69 6.28 -1.26
N HIS A 26 3.63 7.60 -1.06
CA HIS A 26 4.71 8.36 -0.44
C HIS A 26 4.31 8.86 0.93
N PHE A 27 5.22 8.76 1.89
CA PHE A 27 5.06 9.16 3.28
C PHE A 27 6.24 10.06 3.68
N ASP A 28 6.29 11.25 3.06
CA ASP A 28 7.27 12.33 3.33
C ASP A 28 8.74 11.85 3.43
N GLY A 29 9.12 10.94 2.53
CA GLY A 29 10.47 10.37 2.42
C GLY A 29 10.49 8.85 2.36
N ASN A 30 9.57 8.18 3.06
CA ASN A 30 9.39 6.74 2.89
C ASN A 30 8.47 6.46 1.69
N THR A 31 8.75 5.42 0.91
CA THR A 31 7.97 5.07 -0.29
C THR A 31 7.63 3.59 -0.31
N LEU A 32 6.34 3.27 -0.49
CA LEU A 32 5.86 1.92 -0.82
C LEU A 32 5.53 1.87 -2.31
N THR A 33 6.19 0.98 -3.04
CA THR A 33 5.94 0.70 -4.46
C THR A 33 5.26 -0.66 -4.58
N PHE A 34 4.07 -0.68 -5.17
CA PHE A 34 3.23 -1.84 -5.35
C PHE A 34 3.24 -2.27 -6.83
N TYR A 35 3.72 -3.48 -7.10
CA TYR A 35 3.69 -4.11 -8.42
C TYR A 35 2.43 -4.97 -8.63
N SER A 36 1.74 -5.31 -7.54
CA SER A 36 0.36 -5.77 -7.58
C SER A 36 -0.56 -4.67 -7.06
N TRP A 37 -1.68 -4.44 -7.73
CA TRP A 37 -2.63 -3.38 -7.35
C TRP A 37 -3.30 -3.72 -6.01
N PRO A 38 -3.20 -2.87 -4.98
CA PRO A 38 -3.86 -3.11 -3.71
C PRO A 38 -5.36 -2.84 -3.81
N GLU A 39 -6.14 -3.46 -2.92
CA GLU A 39 -7.53 -3.11 -2.66
C GLU A 39 -7.59 -1.92 -1.70
N VAL A 40 -8.64 -1.10 -1.82
CA VAL A 40 -8.83 0.10 -1.01
C VAL A 40 -10.19 0.04 -0.34
N ASN A 41 -10.21 0.06 0.99
CA ASN A 41 -11.45 0.19 1.75
C ASN A 41 -11.64 1.64 2.17
N LEU A 42 -12.75 2.23 1.75
CA LEU A 42 -13.10 3.61 2.07
C LEU A 42 -14.61 3.69 2.27
N GLU A 43 -15.05 4.29 3.39
CA GLU A 43 -16.48 4.45 3.71
C GLU A 43 -17.25 3.11 3.67
N SER A 44 -16.62 2.01 4.13
CA SER A 44 -17.13 0.62 4.08
C SER A 44 -17.32 0.03 2.67
N ILE A 45 -16.76 0.66 1.63
CA ILE A 45 -16.75 0.13 0.26
C ILE A 45 -15.33 -0.33 -0.08
N ASN A 46 -15.22 -1.54 -0.62
CA ASN A 46 -13.97 -2.10 -1.13
C ASN A 46 -13.86 -1.81 -2.64
N TYR A 47 -12.81 -1.09 -3.03
CA TYR A 47 -12.49 -0.76 -4.41
C TYR A 47 -11.28 -1.55 -4.89
N LYS A 48 -11.34 -2.05 -6.11
CA LYS A 48 -10.26 -2.78 -6.78
C LYS A 48 -9.86 -2.08 -8.07
N ILE A 49 -8.66 -2.38 -8.57
CA ILE A 49 -8.22 -1.86 -9.86
C ILE A 49 -9.25 -2.19 -10.95
N GLY A 50 -9.63 -1.19 -11.74
CA GLY A 50 -10.69 -1.29 -12.76
C GLY A 50 -12.04 -0.72 -12.31
N ASP A 51 -12.29 -0.58 -11.01
CA ASP A 51 -13.47 0.14 -10.53
C ASP A 51 -13.35 1.64 -10.85
N ILE A 52 -14.48 2.24 -11.26
CA ILE A 52 -14.55 3.66 -11.68
C ILE A 52 -13.96 4.59 -10.61
N MET A 53 -14.23 4.29 -9.33
CA MET A 53 -13.85 5.12 -8.18
C MET A 53 -12.54 4.69 -7.51
N TYR A 54 -11.80 3.72 -8.06
CA TYR A 54 -10.59 3.19 -7.42
C TYR A 54 -9.53 4.25 -7.15
N ARG A 55 -9.25 5.08 -8.17
CA ARG A 55 -8.23 6.13 -8.07
C ARG A 55 -8.68 7.26 -7.13
N ASP A 56 -9.94 7.65 -7.22
CA ASP A 56 -10.55 8.62 -6.30
C ASP A 56 -10.50 8.13 -4.84
N ALA A 57 -10.73 6.83 -4.62
CA ALA A 57 -10.64 6.22 -3.30
C ALA A 57 -9.23 6.33 -2.72
N LEU A 58 -8.18 6.05 -3.50
CA LEU A 58 -6.78 6.27 -3.08
C LEU A 58 -6.50 7.75 -2.77
N CYS A 59 -6.92 8.65 -3.66
CA CYS A 59 -6.67 10.09 -3.50
C CYS A 59 -7.37 10.67 -2.26
N LYS A 60 -8.54 10.14 -1.88
CA LYS A 60 -9.24 10.55 -0.65
C LYS A 60 -8.49 10.19 0.65
N ILE A 61 -7.49 9.32 0.58
CA ILE A 61 -6.65 8.95 1.75
C ILE A 61 -5.48 9.93 1.92
N ILE A 62 -5.13 10.70 0.88
CA ILE A 62 -4.05 11.69 0.97
C ILE A 62 -4.28 12.64 2.16
N ALA A 63 -3.19 13.00 2.84
CA ALA A 63 -3.15 13.76 4.09
C ALA A 63 -3.73 13.02 5.33
N SER A 64 -4.11 11.75 5.21
CA SER A 64 -4.43 10.90 6.36
C SER A 64 -3.18 10.22 6.90
N GLU A 65 -3.05 10.17 8.22
CA GLU A 65 -1.94 9.51 8.92
C GLU A 65 -2.14 7.99 8.97
N VAL A 66 -1.04 7.24 8.83
CA VAL A 66 -1.04 5.80 9.07
C VAL A 66 -1.19 5.54 10.56
N ASN A 67 -2.31 4.94 10.94
CA ASN A 67 -2.61 4.53 12.31
C ASN A 67 -1.93 3.20 12.65
N ASN A 68 -1.94 2.23 11.72
CA ASN A 68 -1.38 0.90 11.96
C ASN A 68 -0.96 0.22 10.67
N VAL A 69 -0.01 -0.72 10.77
CA VAL A 69 0.38 -1.61 9.67
C VAL A 69 0.39 -3.03 10.15
N VAL A 70 -0.29 -3.93 9.43
CA VAL A 70 -0.40 -5.35 9.77
C VAL A 70 0.10 -6.20 8.62
N LEU A 71 0.97 -7.16 8.93
CA LEU A 71 1.40 -8.21 7.99
C LEU A 71 0.85 -9.55 8.50
N LEU A 72 -0.20 -10.05 7.84
CA LEU A 72 -0.92 -11.26 8.24
C LEU A 72 -0.25 -12.49 7.64
N GLU A 73 0.51 -13.24 8.45
CA GLU A 73 1.12 -14.53 8.07
C GLU A 73 1.90 -14.50 6.74
N ASN A 74 2.42 -13.33 6.33
CA ASN A 74 3.02 -13.09 5.01
C ASN A 74 2.09 -13.35 3.82
N THR A 75 0.78 -13.36 4.03
CA THR A 75 -0.25 -13.54 2.98
C THR A 75 -0.92 -12.23 2.59
N ARG A 76 -0.88 -11.22 3.48
CA ARG A 76 -1.53 -9.93 3.25
C ARG A 76 -0.84 -8.81 4.03
N LEU A 77 -0.62 -7.67 3.39
CA LEU A 77 -0.20 -6.43 4.02
C LEU A 77 -1.40 -5.49 4.10
N GLU A 78 -1.64 -4.88 5.26
CA GLU A 78 -2.71 -3.92 5.47
C GLU A 78 -2.19 -2.63 6.12
N LEU A 79 -2.47 -1.50 5.50
CA LEU A 79 -2.25 -0.16 6.03
C LEU A 79 -3.58 0.40 6.50
N PHE A 80 -3.67 0.80 7.76
CA PHE A 80 -4.85 1.43 8.34
C PHE A 80 -4.57 2.91 8.59
N PHE A 81 -5.50 3.77 8.22
CA PHE A 81 -5.37 5.22 8.34
C PHE A 81 -6.29 5.79 9.41
N THR A 82 -6.01 7.00 9.89
CA THR A 82 -6.78 7.68 10.93
C THR A 82 -8.19 8.11 10.50
N ASN A 83 -8.47 8.12 9.19
CA ASN A 83 -9.78 8.40 8.61
C ASN A 83 -10.65 7.12 8.42
N ASP A 84 -10.33 6.04 9.13
CA ASP A 84 -10.96 4.72 9.04
C ASP A 84 -10.87 4.03 7.67
N SER A 85 -10.04 4.54 6.75
CA SER A 85 -9.74 3.87 5.48
C SER A 85 -8.61 2.84 5.63
N SER A 86 -8.52 1.92 4.68
CA SER A 86 -7.39 0.99 4.60
C SER A 86 -6.95 0.67 3.17
N ILE A 87 -5.68 0.35 3.01
CA ILE A 87 -5.09 -0.17 1.78
C ILE A 87 -4.58 -1.58 2.07
N SER A 88 -5.00 -2.56 1.28
CA SER A 88 -4.73 -3.98 1.52
C SER A 88 -4.12 -4.63 0.29
N LEU A 89 -2.98 -5.30 0.44
CA LEU A 89 -2.29 -6.01 -0.63
C LEU A 89 -2.25 -7.50 -0.33
N SER A 90 -2.81 -8.31 -1.23
CA SER A 90 -2.58 -9.76 -1.21
C SER A 90 -1.15 -10.07 -1.62
N LEU A 91 -0.48 -10.93 -0.84
CA LEU A 91 0.85 -11.48 -1.11
C LEU A 91 0.77 -12.95 -1.56
N VAL A 92 -0.45 -13.42 -1.87
CA VAL A 92 -0.67 -14.78 -2.36
C VAL A 92 -0.56 -14.80 -3.87
N ARG A 93 0.27 -15.71 -4.39
CA ARG A 93 0.42 -15.93 -5.83
C ARG A 93 -0.81 -16.63 -6.41
N ASP A 94 -1.35 -16.06 -7.47
CA ASP A 94 -2.46 -16.58 -8.26
C ASP A 94 -2.26 -16.32 -9.76
N GLN A 95 -3.26 -16.62 -10.59
CA GLN A 95 -3.14 -16.44 -12.04
C GLN A 95 -2.89 -14.98 -12.46
N SER A 96 -3.40 -14.01 -11.70
CA SER A 96 -3.33 -12.57 -12.02
C SER A 96 -1.97 -11.95 -11.73
N ASN A 97 -1.20 -12.53 -10.81
CA ASN A 97 0.09 -11.99 -10.35
C ASN A 97 1.24 -13.02 -10.42
N SER A 98 1.00 -14.20 -11.01
CA SER A 98 1.99 -15.28 -11.13
C SER A 98 3.29 -14.89 -11.83
N SER A 99 3.24 -13.89 -12.72
CA SER A 99 4.40 -13.38 -13.45
C SER A 99 5.17 -12.28 -12.72
N LEU A 100 4.66 -11.75 -11.61
CA LEU A 100 5.36 -10.71 -10.85
C LEU A 100 6.57 -11.33 -10.15
N ALA A 101 7.72 -10.69 -10.25
CA ALA A 101 8.88 -11.08 -9.46
C ALA A 101 8.63 -10.73 -7.98
N GLU A 102 8.21 -9.50 -7.72
CA GLU A 102 7.88 -8.97 -6.39
C GLU A 102 6.44 -8.43 -6.31
N PHE A 103 5.84 -8.44 -5.12
CA PHE A 103 4.57 -7.76 -4.85
C PHE A 103 4.75 -6.30 -4.47
N LEU A 104 5.76 -6.04 -3.62
CA LEU A 104 5.97 -4.74 -3.00
C LEU A 104 7.46 -4.48 -2.74
N TYR A 105 7.85 -3.24 -2.98
CA TYR A 105 9.16 -2.69 -2.67
C TYR A 105 9.00 -1.50 -1.72
N PHE A 106 9.69 -1.51 -0.59
CA PHE A 106 9.69 -0.42 0.38
C PHE A 106 11.07 0.23 0.44
N VAL A 107 11.10 1.57 0.45
CA VAL A 107 12.30 2.38 0.69
C VAL A 107 12.03 3.29 1.87
N ASP A 108 12.89 3.22 2.90
CA ASP A 108 12.82 4.16 4.02
C ASP A 108 13.55 5.48 3.71
N VAL A 109 13.34 6.49 4.56
CA VAL A 109 14.01 7.80 4.43
C VAL A 109 15.54 7.76 4.45
N ASN A 110 16.15 6.64 4.89
CA ASN A 110 17.61 6.43 4.90
C ASN A 110 18.08 5.58 3.71
N GLU A 111 17.24 5.41 2.69
CA GLU A 111 17.48 4.59 1.48
C GLU A 111 17.69 3.10 1.77
N LYS A 112 17.29 2.62 2.96
CA LYS A 112 17.23 1.17 3.21
C LYS A 112 16.00 0.63 2.52
N TRP A 113 16.17 -0.50 1.84
CA TRP A 113 15.12 -1.08 1.03
C TRP A 113 14.82 -2.52 1.40
N PHE A 114 13.59 -2.92 1.13
CA PHE A 114 13.04 -4.22 1.47
C PHE A 114 12.02 -4.65 0.42
N VAL A 115 11.94 -5.96 0.19
CA VAL A 115 11.09 -6.58 -0.83
C VAL A 115 10.16 -7.59 -0.18
N LEU A 116 8.92 -7.63 -0.64
CA LEU A 116 7.99 -8.74 -0.43
C LEU A 116 7.68 -9.37 -1.79
N ASP A 117 7.87 -10.69 -1.89
CA ASP A 117 7.76 -11.54 -3.07
C ASP A 117 6.88 -12.79 -2.85
#